data_AF-A0A7X9GSU9-F1
#
_entry.id   AF-A0A7X9GSU9-F1
#
_cell.length_a   1.000
_cell.length_b   1.000
_cell.length_c   1.000
_cell.angle_alpha   90.00
_cell.angle_beta   90.00
_cell.angle_gamma   90.00
#
_symmetry.space_group_name_H-M   'P 1'
#
loop_
_entity.id
_entity.type
_entity.pdbx_description
1 polymer ?
#
loop_
_entity_poly.entity_id
_entity_poly.type
_entity_poly.pdbx_seq_one_letter_code
_entity_poly.pdbx_strand_id
1 'polypeptide(L)'
;MAEDLFAEETEEKTKAKVAKETPETPEVSKDIEEGFLAERDPASSMADPFAVDKADPIDVIGNSLDQQISSVARATGKKLNAMPKDNIVVPIDKLNKNDQYVELGINGYNFRVQRGVKVALPRAVVDLLITAGYSPTLVR
;
A
#
# COMPACT_ATOMS: atom_id res chain seq x y z
N MET A 1 -0.72 55.04 18.40
CA MET A 1 0.51 55.41 17.69
C MET A 1 1.55 54.35 17.98
N ALA A 2 1.77 53.46 17.03
CA ALA A 2 2.96 52.62 16.85
C ALA A 2 2.71 51.85 15.54
N GLU A 3 3.01 52.54 14.44
CA GLU A 3 3.14 51.99 13.10
C GLU A 3 4.43 51.17 13.01
N ASP A 4 4.46 50.29 12.00
CA ASP A 4 5.65 49.84 11.29
C ASP A 4 6.75 49.11 12.06
N LEU A 5 6.73 47.78 11.94
CA LEU A 5 7.93 46.94 11.89
C LEU A 5 7.51 45.64 11.23
N PHE A 6 7.79 45.49 9.94
CA PHE A 6 8.28 44.27 9.26
C PHE A 6 8.18 44.52 7.76
N ALA A 7 9.09 45.38 7.31
CA ALA A 7 9.45 45.55 5.92
C ALA A 7 10.12 44.27 5.38
N GLU A 8 9.91 44.05 4.08
CA GLU A 8 10.58 43.06 3.23
C GLU A 8 12.09 43.11 3.37
N GLU A 9 12.77 41.97 3.20
CA GLU A 9 14.02 41.89 2.42
C GLU A 9 14.46 40.43 2.14
N THR A 10 14.67 40.17 0.83
CA THR A 10 15.78 39.42 0.17
C THR A 10 15.97 37.92 0.46
N GLU A 11 15.69 37.04 -0.50
CA GLU A 11 16.59 36.61 -1.60
C GLU A 11 17.94 36.05 -1.13
N GLU A 12 18.07 34.72 -1.11
CA GLU A 12 19.33 34.04 -1.43
C GLU A 12 19.07 32.61 -1.93
N LYS A 13 18.86 32.49 -3.25
CA LYS A 13 18.89 31.21 -3.97
C LYS A 13 20.32 30.93 -4.42
N THR A 14 21.08 30.18 -3.63
CA THR A 14 22.34 29.58 -4.08
C THR A 14 22.09 28.13 -4.52
N LYS A 15 21.66 27.96 -5.77
CA LYS A 15 21.69 26.65 -6.44
C LYS A 15 23.14 26.34 -6.85
N ALA A 16 23.87 25.68 -5.96
CA ALA A 16 25.13 25.05 -6.30
C ALA A 16 24.88 23.93 -7.33
N LYS A 17 25.42 24.11 -8.54
CA LYS A 17 25.51 23.07 -9.57
C LYS A 17 26.50 22.00 -9.08
N VAL A 18 25.99 20.88 -8.60
CA VAL A 18 26.79 19.66 -8.39
C VAL A 18 26.99 19.01 -9.75
N ALA A 19 28.24 19.03 -10.21
CA ALA A 19 28.70 18.34 -11.40
C ALA A 19 28.39 16.84 -11.25
N LYS A 20 27.61 16.31 -12.19
CA LYS A 20 27.32 14.88 -12.29
C LYS A 20 28.45 14.30 -13.13
N GLU A 21 29.49 13.78 -12.47
CA GLU A 21 30.50 12.95 -13.11
C GLU A 21 29.81 11.65 -13.57
N THR A 22 29.75 11.49 -14.88
CA THR A 22 29.33 10.25 -15.54
C THR A 22 30.40 9.19 -15.27
N PRO A 23 30.08 8.02 -14.68
CA PRO A 23 31.03 6.94 -14.65
C PRO A 23 31.18 6.42 -16.09
N GLU A 24 32.36 6.61 -16.66
CA GLU A 24 32.77 6.01 -17.93
C GLU A 24 32.70 4.48 -17.78
N THR A 25 31.65 3.88 -18.34
CA THR A 25 31.64 2.46 -18.63
C THR A 25 32.82 2.14 -19.54
N PRO A 26 33.68 1.17 -19.23
CA PRO A 26 34.71 0.75 -20.17
C PRO A 26 34.02 0.23 -21.43
N GLU A 27 34.30 0.86 -22.57
CA GLU A 27 33.83 0.41 -23.88
C GLU A 27 34.43 -0.97 -24.15
N VAL A 28 33.67 -2.02 -23.88
CA VAL A 28 33.97 -3.36 -24.38
C VAL A 28 33.75 -3.29 -25.89
N SER A 29 34.81 -3.53 -26.66
CA SER A 29 34.77 -3.54 -28.12
C SER A 29 33.68 -4.49 -28.63
N LYS A 30 32.83 -3.99 -29.53
CA LYS A 30 31.66 -4.70 -30.12
C LYS A 30 31.99 -6.10 -30.65
N ASP A 31 33.22 -6.29 -31.13
CA ASP A 31 33.71 -7.57 -31.67
C ASP A 31 33.81 -8.68 -30.61
N ILE A 32 33.98 -8.32 -29.33
CA ILE A 32 34.04 -9.28 -28.22
C ILE A 32 32.62 -9.76 -27.87
N GLU A 33 31.64 -8.84 -27.84
CA GLU A 33 30.25 -9.18 -27.52
C GLU A 33 29.62 -10.09 -28.59
N GLU A 34 29.89 -9.83 -29.87
CA GLU A 34 29.40 -10.66 -30.98
C GLU A 34 29.98 -12.08 -30.96
N GLY A 35 31.25 -12.25 -30.55
CA GLY A 35 31.87 -13.56 -30.37
C GLY A 35 31.25 -14.37 -29.22
N PHE A 36 30.95 -13.72 -28.09
CA PHE A 36 30.31 -14.37 -26.93
C PHE A 36 28.83 -14.72 -27.17
N LEU A 37 28.14 -13.98 -28.05
CA LEU A 37 26.75 -14.25 -28.43
C LEU A 37 26.65 -15.44 -29.40
N ALA A 38 27.63 -15.64 -30.28
CA ALA A 38 27.64 -16.72 -31.26
C ALA A 38 27.89 -18.12 -30.65
N GLU A 39 28.61 -18.19 -29.52
CA GLU A 39 28.95 -19.46 -28.84
C GLU A 39 28.01 -19.80 -27.68
N ARG A 40 27.07 -18.92 -27.32
CA ARG A 40 26.07 -19.19 -26.28
C ARG A 40 24.95 -20.06 -26.83
N ASP A 41 24.93 -21.33 -26.42
CA ASP A 41 23.79 -22.22 -26.65
C ASP A 41 22.53 -21.61 -25.99
N PRO A 42 21.46 -21.32 -26.75
CA PRO A 42 20.22 -20.75 -26.22
C PRO A 42 19.60 -21.60 -25.10
N ALA A 43 19.85 -22.92 -25.10
CA ALA A 43 19.39 -23.83 -24.06
C ALA A 43 20.12 -23.66 -22.70
N SER A 44 21.24 -22.93 -22.66
CA SER A 44 22.05 -22.69 -21.46
C SER A 44 21.74 -21.36 -20.74
N SER A 45 20.73 -20.61 -21.21
CA SER A 45 20.23 -19.45 -20.48
C SER A 45 19.30 -19.89 -19.36
N MET A 46 19.80 -19.90 -18.12
CA MET A 46 18.96 -20.14 -16.95
C MET A 46 18.06 -18.92 -16.74
N ALA A 47 16.77 -19.14 -16.49
CA ALA A 47 15.89 -18.07 -16.04
C ALA A 47 16.44 -17.53 -14.71
N ASP A 48 16.73 -16.23 -14.66
CA ASP A 48 17.28 -15.60 -13.47
C ASP A 48 16.30 -15.80 -12.30
N PRO A 49 16.67 -16.53 -11.23
CA PRO A 49 15.77 -16.78 -10.10
C PRO A 49 15.47 -15.51 -9.29
N PHE A 50 16.18 -14.41 -9.58
CA PHE A 50 16.01 -13.09 -8.98
C PHE A 50 15.24 -12.11 -9.87
N ALA A 51 14.65 -12.57 -10.98
CA ALA A 51 13.61 -11.83 -11.70
C ALA A 51 12.32 -11.78 -10.87
N VAL A 52 12.42 -11.25 -9.66
CA VAL A 52 11.31 -10.87 -8.81
C VAL A 52 10.54 -9.81 -9.58
N ASP A 53 9.22 -9.99 -9.69
CA ASP A 53 8.30 -9.07 -10.34
C ASP A 53 8.74 -7.62 -10.05
N LYS A 54 9.10 -6.88 -11.11
CA LYS A 54 9.48 -5.47 -11.05
C LYS A 54 8.26 -4.62 -10.74
N ALA A 55 7.64 -4.83 -9.58
CA ALA A 55 6.75 -3.86 -9.00
C ALA A 55 7.59 -2.60 -8.74
N ASP A 56 7.16 -1.48 -9.30
CA ASP A 56 7.88 -0.21 -9.17
C ASP A 56 8.19 0.09 -7.69
N PRO A 57 9.43 0.50 -7.36
CA PRO A 57 9.79 0.84 -6.00
C PRO A 57 8.90 1.99 -5.52
N ILE A 58 8.20 1.75 -4.42
CA ILE A 58 7.38 2.78 -3.77
C ILE A 58 8.34 3.81 -3.19
N ASP A 59 8.24 5.06 -3.64
CA ASP A 59 9.09 6.15 -3.18
C ASP A 59 8.68 6.57 -1.74
N VAL A 60 9.37 6.00 -0.74
CA VAL A 60 9.00 6.11 0.69
C VAL A 60 9.41 7.46 1.30
N ILE A 61 10.27 8.23 0.62
CA ILE A 61 10.93 9.42 1.19
C ILE A 61 10.14 10.72 0.91
N GLY A 62 9.34 10.77 -0.17
CA GLY A 62 8.67 12.00 -0.62
C GLY A 62 7.28 12.31 -0.02
N ASN A 63 6.62 11.31 0.56
CA ASN A 63 5.22 11.45 1.00
C ASN A 63 5.13 11.59 2.53
N SER A 64 4.30 12.53 3.01
CA SER A 64 4.02 12.66 4.44
C SER A 64 3.40 11.39 5.00
N LEU A 65 3.66 11.09 6.28
CA LEU A 65 3.15 9.89 6.96
C LEU A 65 1.62 9.73 6.78
N ASP A 66 0.88 10.84 6.85
CA ASP A 66 -0.57 10.85 6.68
C ASP A 66 -1.02 10.41 5.27
N GLN A 67 -0.26 10.78 4.24
CA GLN A 67 -0.51 10.33 2.88
C GLN A 67 -0.22 8.82 2.74
N GLN A 68 0.80 8.32 3.42
CA GLN A 68 1.12 6.88 3.43
C GLN A 68 0.02 6.07 4.13
N ILE A 69 -0.46 6.51 5.29
CA ILE A 69 -1.58 5.85 6.00
C ILE A 69 -2.84 5.85 5.14
N SER A 70 -3.14 6.99 4.50
CA SER A 70 -4.30 7.14 3.62
C SER A 70 -4.21 6.25 2.38
N SER A 71 -3.02 6.10 1.77
CA SER A 71 -2.83 5.25 0.59
C SER A 71 -2.99 3.77 0.94
N VAL A 72 -2.48 3.34 2.11
CA VAL A 72 -2.64 1.99 2.66
C VAL A 72 -4.12 1.68 2.93
N ALA A 73 -4.84 2.61 3.56
CA ALA A 73 -6.27 2.44 3.83
C ALA A 73 -7.08 2.27 2.54
N ARG A 74 -6.81 3.09 1.52
CA ARG A 74 -7.46 2.99 0.19
C ARG A 74 -7.14 1.68 -0.51
N ALA A 75 -5.87 1.25 -0.50
CA ALA A 75 -5.45 -0.01 -1.10
C ALA A 75 -6.13 -1.21 -0.41
N THR A 76 -6.22 -1.17 0.92
CA THR A 76 -6.90 -2.20 1.73
C THR A 76 -8.39 -2.27 1.40
N GLY A 77 -9.07 -1.12 1.35
CA GLY A 77 -10.49 -1.06 0.96
C GLY A 77 -10.76 -1.65 -0.43
N LYS A 78 -9.89 -1.39 -1.41
CA LYS A 78 -10.00 -1.99 -2.75
C LYS A 78 -9.86 -3.52 -2.70
N LYS A 79 -8.86 -4.03 -1.97
CA LYS A 79 -8.63 -5.48 -1.82
C LYS A 79 -9.81 -6.17 -1.13
N LEU A 80 -10.32 -5.60 -0.05
CA LEU A 80 -11.44 -6.16 0.70
C LEU A 80 -12.75 -6.16 -0.11
N ASN A 81 -12.98 -5.13 -0.93
CA ASN A 81 -14.16 -5.08 -1.79
C ASN A 81 -14.12 -6.07 -2.95
N ALA A 82 -12.93 -6.45 -3.43
CA ALA A 82 -12.74 -7.44 -4.49
C ALA A 82 -12.87 -8.89 -4.01
N MET A 83 -12.79 -9.13 -2.70
CA MET A 83 -12.94 -10.46 -2.11
C MET A 83 -14.39 -10.94 -2.13
N PRO A 84 -14.62 -12.27 -2.11
CA PRO A 84 -15.96 -12.83 -1.96
C PRO A 84 -16.59 -12.37 -0.65
N LYS A 85 -17.87 -12.00 -0.73
CA LYS A 85 -18.66 -11.52 0.38
C LYS A 85 -19.61 -12.62 0.84
N ASP A 86 -19.56 -12.92 2.13
CA ASP A 86 -20.45 -13.84 2.78
C ASP A 86 -21.55 -13.06 3.50
N ASN A 87 -22.77 -13.57 3.44
CA ASN A 87 -23.87 -12.98 4.18
C ASN A 87 -23.85 -13.50 5.62
N ILE A 88 -23.64 -12.60 6.57
CA ILE A 88 -23.59 -12.93 7.99
C ILE A 88 -24.56 -12.08 8.79
N VAL A 89 -24.99 -12.63 9.93
CA VAL A 89 -25.71 -11.90 10.97
C VAL A 89 -24.86 -11.91 12.23
N VAL A 90 -24.49 -10.73 12.69
CA VAL A 90 -23.81 -10.54 13.97
C VAL A 90 -24.88 -10.50 15.08
N PRO A 91 -24.81 -11.35 16.10
CA PRO A 91 -25.80 -11.37 17.17
C PRO A 91 -25.79 -10.06 17.99
N ILE A 92 -26.97 -9.72 18.51
CA ILE A 92 -27.14 -8.62 19.46
C ILE A 92 -26.51 -9.02 20.80
N ASP A 93 -25.75 -8.12 21.41
CA ASP A 93 -25.18 -8.36 22.73
C ASP A 93 -26.29 -8.34 23.80
N LYS A 94 -26.35 -9.41 24.61
CA LYS A 94 -27.34 -9.54 25.68
C LYS A 94 -27.04 -8.59 26.84
N LEU A 95 -25.77 -8.27 27.06
CA LEU A 95 -25.31 -7.39 28.15
C LEU A 95 -25.55 -5.93 27.79
N ASN A 96 -25.29 -5.53 26.55
CA ASN A 96 -25.44 -4.17 26.07
C ASN A 96 -26.46 -4.06 24.92
N LYS A 97 -27.74 -4.00 25.26
CA LYS A 97 -28.84 -3.91 24.26
C LYS A 97 -28.83 -2.62 23.44
N ASN A 98 -28.16 -1.58 23.91
CA ASN A 98 -28.03 -0.31 23.20
C ASN A 98 -26.89 -0.32 22.17
N ASP A 99 -26.01 -1.33 22.22
CA ASP A 99 -24.96 -1.49 21.23
C ASP A 99 -25.53 -2.10 19.95
N GLN A 100 -25.77 -1.24 18.96
CA GLN A 100 -26.32 -1.63 17.66
C GLN A 100 -25.25 -1.88 16.60
N TYR A 101 -24.01 -1.44 16.81
CA TYR A 101 -22.99 -1.40 15.77
C TYR A 101 -21.65 -1.91 16.26
N VAL A 102 -21.03 -2.78 15.48
CA VAL A 102 -19.64 -3.19 15.67
C VAL A 102 -18.75 -2.39 14.73
N GLU A 103 -17.78 -1.69 15.29
CA GLU A 103 -16.76 -0.96 14.53
C GLU A 103 -15.49 -1.81 14.40
N LEU A 104 -14.96 -1.90 13.19
CA LEU A 104 -13.76 -2.68 12.89
C LEU A 104 -12.81 -1.85 12.02
N GLY A 105 -11.53 -1.77 12.41
CA GLY A 105 -10.50 -1.09 11.63
C GLY A 105 -9.48 -2.09 11.07
N ILE A 106 -9.25 -2.07 9.76
CA ILE A 106 -8.22 -2.88 9.09
C ILE A 106 -7.29 -1.93 8.33
N ASN A 107 -6.05 -1.77 8.80
CA ASN A 107 -5.02 -0.92 8.17
C ASN A 107 -5.52 0.50 7.81
N GLY A 108 -6.23 1.14 8.75
CA GLY A 108 -6.80 2.48 8.56
C GLY A 108 -8.12 2.53 7.78
N TYR A 109 -8.61 1.41 7.28
CA TYR A 109 -9.94 1.29 6.70
C TYR A 109 -10.95 0.85 7.75
N ASN A 110 -11.94 1.70 8.04
CA ASN A 110 -12.93 1.45 9.09
C ASN A 110 -14.25 0.92 8.49
N PHE A 111 -14.81 -0.09 9.15
CA PHE A 111 -16.12 -0.67 8.89
C PHE A 111 -17.04 -0.44 10.08
N ARG A 112 -18.32 -0.25 9.79
CA ARG A 112 -19.37 -0.24 10.79
C ARG A 112 -20.42 -1.27 10.39
N VAL A 113 -20.59 -2.29 11.21
CA VAL A 113 -21.47 -3.43 10.94
C VAL A 113 -22.65 -3.36 11.89
N GLN A 114 -23.86 -3.35 11.36
CA GLN A 114 -25.07 -3.36 12.19
C GLN A 114 -25.34 -4.77 12.73
N ARG A 115 -25.61 -4.88 14.04
CA ARG A 115 -26.00 -6.14 14.68
C ARG A 115 -27.45 -6.50 14.38
N GLY A 116 -27.75 -7.80 14.35
CA GLY A 116 -29.09 -8.34 14.14
C GLY A 116 -29.61 -8.25 12.70
N VAL A 117 -28.83 -7.68 11.78
CA VAL A 117 -29.20 -7.52 10.37
C VAL A 117 -28.31 -8.41 9.50
N LYS A 118 -28.85 -8.90 8.38
CA LYS A 118 -28.07 -9.63 7.36
C LYS A 118 -27.19 -8.64 6.62
N VAL A 119 -25.87 -8.76 6.78
CA VAL A 119 -24.88 -7.89 6.13
C VAL A 119 -23.93 -8.75 5.30
N ALA A 120 -23.62 -8.30 4.09
CA ALA A 120 -22.63 -8.94 3.22
C ALA A 120 -21.23 -8.40 3.56
N LEU A 121 -20.37 -9.25 4.12
CA LEU A 121 -19.01 -8.88 4.54
C LEU A 121 -17.95 -9.76 3.89
N PRO A 122 -16.76 -9.22 3.58
CA PRO A 122 -15.65 -10.03 3.06
C PRO A 122 -15.24 -11.10 4.07
N ARG A 123 -14.85 -12.28 3.58
CA ARG A 123 -14.46 -13.42 4.44
C ARG A 123 -13.40 -13.08 5.50
N ALA A 124 -12.39 -12.27 5.14
CA ALA A 124 -11.38 -11.81 6.08
C ALA A 124 -11.96 -11.02 7.27
N VAL A 125 -13.04 -10.27 7.05
CA VAL A 125 -13.74 -9.52 8.12
C VAL A 125 -14.53 -10.48 9.01
N VAL A 126 -15.10 -11.55 8.44
CA VAL A 126 -15.80 -12.60 9.20
C VAL A 126 -14.83 -13.32 10.14
N ASP A 127 -13.63 -13.67 9.66
CA ASP A 127 -12.61 -14.33 10.47
C ASP A 127 -12.15 -13.45 11.64
N LEU A 128 -12.03 -12.14 11.42
CA LEU A 128 -11.73 -11.17 12.48
C LEU A 128 -12.86 -11.09 13.51
N LEU A 129 -14.12 -11.10 13.08
CA LEU A 129 -15.27 -11.12 13.99
C LEU A 129 -15.32 -12.39 14.85
N ILE A 130 -14.95 -13.55 14.29
CA ILE A 130 -14.84 -14.81 15.04
C ILE A 130 -13.72 -14.71 16.07
N THR A 131 -12.55 -14.23 15.64
CA THR A 131 -11.37 -14.07 16.52
C THR A 131 -11.64 -13.09 17.67
N ALA A 132 -12.42 -12.04 17.41
CA ALA A 132 -12.85 -11.06 18.40
C ALA A 132 -13.99 -11.56 19.32
N GLY A 133 -14.51 -12.77 19.10
CA GLY A 133 -15.54 -13.39 19.95
C GLY A 133 -16.99 -12.99 19.61
N TYR A 134 -17.24 -12.28 18.51
CA TYR A 134 -18.60 -11.85 18.12
C TYR A 134 -19.46 -12.96 17.51
N SER A 135 -18.90 -14.15 17.26
CA SER A 135 -19.63 -15.36 16.84
C SER A 135 -20.66 -15.11 15.73
N PRO A 136 -20.26 -14.60 14.55
CA PRO A 136 -21.17 -14.34 13.44
C PRO A 136 -21.82 -15.62 12.94
N THR A 137 -23.09 -15.54 12.55
CA THR A 137 -23.84 -16.66 11.96
C THR A 137 -23.91 -16.50 10.45
N LEU A 138 -23.51 -17.54 9.70
CA LEU A 138 -23.59 -17.56 8.24
C LEU A 138 -25.05 -17.81 7.82
N VAL A 139 -25.59 -16.90 7.02
CA VAL A 139 -26.94 -17.02 6.49
C VAL A 139 -26.86 -17.27 5.00
N ARG A 140 -27.23 -18.47 4.57
CA ARG A 140 -27.31 -18.82 3.15
C ARG A 140 -28.35 -17.98 2.41
#